data_AF-A0A918QYP1-F1
#
_entry.id   AF-A0A918QYP1-F1
#
_cell.length_a   1.000
_cell.length_b   1.000
_cell.length_c   1.000
_cell.angle_alpha   90.00
_cell.angle_beta   90.00
_cell.angle_gamma   90.00
#
_symmetry.space_group_name_H-M   'P 1'
#
loop_
_entity.id
_entity.type
_entity.pdbx_description
1 polymer ?
#
loop_
_entity_poly.entity_id
_entity_poly.type
_entity_poly.pdbx_seq_one_letter_code
_entity_poly.pdbx_strand_id
1 'polypeptide(L)'
;MFYAFATHFVQVQNKVRDFLKFSRLVFVIEMLVRFALIAFVYFNVPDRNTSIIENYTIFEEIFNLVFSIFLFVKACLLIFKRDHLITYILSYDDLNWIKWFIRMGVMVIGFWAIAVGVKMLTGNNDAYKFLNLSSSIVLYWMGYQGFYKYNVLRDRIVLRSSIQTDKVLIGSQNLEGRFHAEDDFFNDKHQQDFDKVRAHIIQAKLYLDPLLSMEVLAADFGMSKSYLSKLINSYSDYNFSDFINGLRVEQAKKFLSNSDFKDYTIVAIGLECGFNSKSTFYAAFKKFTSETPSAFRGKY
;
A
#
# COMPACT_ATOMS: atom_id res chain seq x y z
N MET A 1 -7.87 -16.43 5.31
CA MET A 1 -7.68 -15.30 4.36
C MET A 1 -6.61 -14.32 4.82
N PHE A 2 -6.78 -13.62 5.96
CA PHE A 2 -5.86 -12.55 6.37
C PHE A 2 -4.39 -12.99 6.59
N TYR A 3 -4.14 -14.12 7.23
CA TYR A 3 -2.78 -14.63 7.40
C TYR A 3 -2.09 -14.95 6.06
N ALA A 4 -2.85 -15.47 5.09
CA ALA A 4 -2.37 -15.70 3.73
C ALA A 4 -2.03 -14.39 3.03
N PHE A 5 -2.91 -13.40 3.18
CA PHE A 5 -2.64 -12.05 2.70
C PHE A 5 -1.35 -11.48 3.31
N ALA A 6 -1.20 -11.50 4.64
CA ALA A 6 -0.04 -10.93 5.32
C ALA A 6 1.28 -11.61 4.91
N THR A 7 1.28 -12.93 4.72
CA THR A 7 2.47 -13.69 4.33
C THR A 7 2.87 -13.44 2.87
N HIS A 8 1.90 -13.36 1.95
CA HIS A 8 2.14 -13.06 0.54
C HIS A 8 2.46 -11.58 0.29
N PHE A 9 1.73 -10.67 0.93
CA PHE A 9 1.93 -9.22 0.80
C PHE A 9 3.33 -8.80 1.26
N VAL A 10 3.81 -9.37 2.36
CA VAL A 10 5.17 -9.09 2.87
C VAL A 10 6.24 -9.94 2.14
N GLN A 11 5.85 -10.77 1.16
CA GLN A 11 6.72 -11.65 0.37
C GLN A 11 7.63 -12.57 1.23
N VAL A 12 7.14 -12.99 2.40
CA VAL A 12 7.92 -13.77 3.39
C VAL A 12 7.63 -15.27 3.32
N GLN A 13 6.83 -15.71 2.35
CA GLN A 13 6.42 -17.12 2.21
C GLN A 13 7.57 -18.13 2.31
N ASN A 14 8.77 -17.76 1.85
CA ASN A 14 9.96 -18.63 1.86
C ASN A 14 10.84 -18.47 3.12
N LYS A 15 10.55 -17.51 4.00
CA LYS A 15 11.37 -17.17 5.18
C LYS A 15 10.66 -17.37 6.51
N VAL A 16 9.38 -17.73 6.52
CA VAL A 16 8.58 -18.01 7.72
C VAL A 16 7.91 -19.36 7.55
N ARG A 17 7.81 -20.13 8.65
CA ARG A 17 7.13 -21.42 8.66
C ARG A 17 5.68 -21.25 8.21
N ASP A 18 5.36 -21.85 7.06
CA ASP A 18 4.07 -21.69 6.40
C ASP A 18 2.97 -22.47 7.13
N PHE A 19 2.23 -21.77 8.01
CA PHE A 19 1.07 -22.34 8.68
C PHE A 19 -0.14 -22.47 7.74
N LEU A 20 -0.11 -21.96 6.50
CA LEU A 20 -1.22 -22.09 5.55
C LEU A 20 -1.41 -23.53 5.11
N LYS A 21 -0.32 -24.28 4.87
CA LYS A 21 -0.42 -25.71 4.55
C LYS A 21 -1.10 -26.49 5.67
N PHE A 22 -0.71 -26.23 6.91
CA PHE A 22 -1.32 -26.84 8.09
C PHE A 22 -2.80 -26.42 8.25
N SER A 23 -3.10 -25.13 8.11
CA SER A 23 -4.48 -24.61 8.19
C SER A 23 -5.39 -25.21 7.12
N ARG A 24 -4.89 -25.43 5.88
CA ARG A 24 -5.65 -26.11 4.83
C ARG A 24 -5.94 -27.56 5.18
N LEU A 25 -4.96 -28.27 5.76
CA LEU A 25 -5.16 -29.65 6.21
C LEU A 25 -6.23 -29.74 7.31
N VAL A 26 -6.14 -28.88 8.34
CA VAL A 26 -7.15 -28.81 9.42
C VAL A 26 -8.54 -28.56 8.84
N PHE A 27 -8.69 -27.59 7.94
CA PHE A 27 -9.96 -27.29 7.29
C PHE A 27 -10.56 -28.48 6.53
N VAL A 28 -9.74 -29.20 5.74
CA VAL A 28 -10.21 -30.38 4.99
C VAL A 28 -10.65 -31.49 5.95
N ILE A 29 -9.89 -31.72 7.02
CA ILE A 29 -10.24 -32.72 8.04
C ILE A 29 -11.57 -32.38 8.71
N GLU A 30 -11.75 -31.14 9.17
CA GLU A 30 -13.01 -30.68 9.76
C GLU A 30 -14.19 -30.88 8.81
N MET A 31 -14.03 -30.48 7.55
CA MET A 31 -15.06 -30.64 6.53
C MET A 31 -15.46 -32.12 6.38
N LEU A 32 -14.47 -33.02 6.29
CA LEU A 32 -14.71 -34.46 6.17
C LEU A 32 -15.41 -35.04 7.41
N VAL A 33 -14.97 -34.65 8.62
CA VAL A 33 -15.61 -35.08 9.87
C VAL A 33 -17.05 -34.60 9.91
N ARG A 34 -17.32 -33.35 9.51
CA ARG A 34 -18.68 -32.80 9.51
C ARG A 34 -19.59 -33.52 8.51
N PHE A 35 -19.11 -33.80 7.31
CA PHE A 35 -19.86 -34.60 6.33
C PHE A 35 -20.14 -36.01 6.84
N ALA A 36 -19.14 -36.67 7.41
CA ALA A 36 -19.29 -38.02 7.97
C ALA A 36 -20.31 -38.04 9.12
N LEU A 37 -20.30 -37.03 9.98
CA LEU A 37 -21.22 -36.93 11.12
C LEU A 37 -22.65 -36.65 10.68
N ILE A 38 -22.86 -35.77 9.69
CA ILE A 38 -24.18 -35.52 9.09
C ILE A 38 -24.72 -36.80 8.42
N ALA A 39 -23.88 -37.50 7.65
CA ALA A 39 -24.27 -38.76 7.03
C ALA A 39 -24.61 -39.83 8.08
N PHE A 40 -23.82 -39.93 9.14
CA PHE A 40 -24.07 -40.86 10.24
C PHE A 40 -25.43 -40.63 10.91
N VAL A 41 -25.77 -39.38 11.23
CA VAL A 41 -27.07 -39.05 11.84
C VAL A 41 -28.22 -39.30 10.86
N TYR A 42 -28.03 -39.04 9.57
CA TYR A 42 -29.07 -39.25 8.56
C TYR A 42 -29.40 -40.73 8.34
N PHE A 43 -28.38 -41.61 8.31
CA PHE A 43 -28.55 -43.03 7.98
C PHE A 43 -28.69 -43.97 9.18
N ASN A 44 -28.06 -43.66 10.33
CA ASN A 44 -27.91 -44.63 11.43
C ASN A 44 -28.62 -44.22 12.73
N VAL A 45 -29.09 -42.98 12.88
CA VAL A 45 -29.73 -42.51 14.12
C VAL A 45 -31.25 -42.54 13.99
N PRO A 46 -31.97 -43.33 14.82
CA PRO A 46 -33.43 -43.32 14.87
C PRO A 46 -33.97 -41.91 15.13
N ASP A 47 -35.08 -41.56 14.47
CA ASP A 47 -35.74 -40.24 14.54
C ASP A 47 -34.86 -39.03 14.14
N ARG A 48 -33.66 -39.28 13.58
CA ARG A 48 -32.71 -38.23 13.15
C ARG A 48 -32.40 -37.21 14.25
N ASN A 49 -32.27 -37.69 15.49
CA ASN A 49 -31.94 -36.84 16.63
C ASN A 49 -30.65 -36.02 16.37
N THR A 50 -30.76 -34.69 16.42
CA THR A 50 -29.70 -33.73 16.07
C THR A 50 -28.75 -33.39 17.22
N SER A 51 -28.97 -33.88 18.44
CA SER A 51 -28.16 -33.49 19.60
C SER A 51 -26.65 -33.77 19.42
N ILE A 52 -26.30 -34.83 18.68
CA ILE A 52 -24.88 -35.15 18.37
C ILE A 52 -24.27 -34.06 17.47
N ILE A 53 -25.02 -33.59 16.46
CA ILE A 53 -24.60 -32.52 15.55
C ILE A 53 -24.47 -31.21 16.32
N GLU A 54 -25.40 -30.91 17.21
CA GLU A 54 -25.40 -29.68 18.01
C GLU A 54 -24.17 -29.60 18.93
N ASN A 55 -23.86 -30.68 19.65
CA ASN A 55 -22.68 -30.76 20.50
C ASN A 55 -21.38 -30.64 19.70
N TYR A 56 -21.29 -31.34 18.57
CA TYR A 56 -20.14 -31.22 17.67
C TYR A 56 -19.99 -29.79 17.13
N THR A 57 -21.10 -29.14 16.76
CA THR A 57 -21.09 -27.77 16.23
C THR A 57 -20.56 -26.77 17.25
N ILE A 58 -20.91 -26.90 18.54
CA ILE A 58 -20.36 -26.03 19.60
C ILE A 58 -18.85 -26.24 19.74
N PHE A 59 -18.38 -27.49 19.76
CA PHE A 59 -16.96 -27.80 19.83
C PHE A 59 -16.19 -27.24 18.62
N GLU A 60 -16.71 -27.47 17.42
CA GLU A 60 -16.16 -26.97 16.16
C GLU A 60 -16.10 -25.43 16.15
N GLU A 61 -17.15 -24.75 16.62
CA GLU A 61 -17.19 -23.28 16.74
C GLU A 61 -16.11 -22.74 17.69
N ILE A 62 -15.94 -23.36 18.87
CA ILE A 62 -14.93 -22.95 19.85
C ILE A 62 -13.52 -23.18 19.29
N PHE A 63 -13.27 -24.36 18.69
CA PHE A 63 -11.98 -24.67 18.10
C PHE A 63 -11.64 -23.68 16.98
N ASN A 64 -12.58 -23.40 16.08
CA ASN A 64 -12.41 -22.47 14.98
C ASN A 64 -12.17 -21.03 15.45
N LEU A 65 -12.84 -20.59 16.52
CA LEU A 65 -12.61 -19.28 17.13
C LEU A 65 -11.18 -19.17 17.69
N VAL A 66 -10.75 -20.17 18.47
CA VAL A 66 -9.38 -20.20 19.04
C VAL A 66 -8.33 -20.22 17.94
N PHE A 67 -8.51 -21.06 16.92
CA PHE A 67 -7.59 -21.16 15.80
C PHE A 67 -7.53 -19.85 14.98
N SER A 68 -8.66 -19.19 14.80
CA SER A 68 -8.73 -17.89 14.11
C SER A 68 -8.04 -16.78 14.89
N ILE A 69 -8.21 -16.73 16.22
CA ILE A 69 -7.47 -15.82 17.10
C ILE A 69 -5.96 -16.08 16.97
N PHE A 70 -5.53 -17.34 17.01
CA PHE A 70 -4.13 -17.72 16.85
C PHE A 70 -3.54 -17.22 15.52
N LEU A 71 -4.22 -17.47 14.39
CA LEU A 71 -3.76 -17.00 13.08
C LEU A 71 -3.76 -15.47 12.97
N PHE A 72 -4.76 -14.80 13.54
CA PHE A 72 -4.86 -13.35 13.53
C PHE A 72 -3.72 -12.71 14.32
N VAL A 73 -3.43 -13.19 15.53
CA VAL A 73 -2.30 -12.71 16.34
C VAL A 73 -0.98 -12.94 15.61
N LYS A 74 -0.77 -14.11 15.00
CA LYS A 74 0.43 -14.39 14.19
C LYS A 74 0.55 -13.44 13.00
N ALA A 75 -0.55 -13.13 12.31
CA ALA A 75 -0.56 -12.18 11.21
C ALA A 75 -0.17 -10.78 11.67
N CYS A 76 -0.75 -10.30 12.78
CA CYS A 76 -0.40 -9.01 13.37
C CYS A 76 1.07 -8.96 13.79
N LEU A 77 1.58 -9.97 14.49
CA LEU A 77 2.99 -10.03 14.88
C LEU A 77 3.92 -10.05 13.65
N LEU A 78 3.55 -10.74 12.58
CA LEU A 78 4.33 -10.77 11.35
C LEU A 78 4.41 -9.39 10.68
N ILE A 79 3.29 -8.65 10.68
CA ILE A 79 3.22 -7.29 10.17
C ILE A 79 4.03 -6.34 11.08
N PHE A 80 3.80 -6.29 12.39
CA PHE A 80 4.45 -5.29 13.24
C PHE A 80 5.93 -5.55 13.58
N LYS A 81 6.39 -6.81 13.51
CA LYS A 81 7.77 -7.17 13.91
C LYS A 81 8.82 -6.92 12.81
N ARG A 82 8.42 -6.64 11.57
CA ARG A 82 9.33 -6.51 10.41
C ARG A 82 9.37 -5.11 9.83
N ASP A 83 9.44 -4.10 10.69
CA ASP A 83 9.42 -2.67 10.36
C ASP A 83 10.39 -2.27 9.24
N HIS A 84 11.61 -2.81 9.22
CA HIS A 84 12.63 -2.53 8.18
C HIS A 84 12.25 -3.02 6.76
N LEU A 85 11.65 -4.22 6.62
CA LEU A 85 11.26 -4.75 5.29
C LEU A 85 9.99 -4.05 4.78
N ILE A 86 9.24 -3.59 5.75
CA ILE A 86 8.03 -2.80 5.60
C ILE A 86 8.39 -1.44 5.00
N THR A 87 9.43 -0.73 5.47
CA THR A 87 9.81 0.59 4.92
C THR A 87 10.02 0.63 3.39
N TYR A 88 10.47 -0.45 2.75
CA TYR A 88 10.64 -0.52 1.29
C TYR A 88 9.33 -0.79 0.51
N ILE A 89 8.42 -1.60 1.07
CA ILE A 89 7.10 -1.91 0.46
C ILE A 89 6.05 -0.85 0.85
N LEU A 90 6.19 -0.22 2.02
CA LEU A 90 5.30 0.79 2.60
C LEU A 90 5.62 2.22 2.23
N SER A 91 6.84 2.53 1.77
CA SER A 91 7.16 3.91 1.36
C SER A 91 6.21 4.43 0.27
N TYR A 92 5.49 3.51 -0.40
CA TYR A 92 4.56 3.80 -1.48
C TYR A 92 3.08 3.59 -1.17
N ASP A 93 2.73 2.93 -0.04
CA ASP A 93 1.37 2.45 0.18
C ASP A 93 0.86 2.82 1.58
N ASP A 94 -0.13 3.71 1.62
CA ASP A 94 -0.71 4.26 2.85
C ASP A 94 -1.18 3.13 3.80
N LEU A 95 -0.42 2.87 4.87
CA LEU A 95 -0.71 1.84 5.87
C LEU A 95 -2.07 1.95 6.56
N ASN A 96 -2.74 3.09 6.43
CA ASN A 96 -4.01 3.32 7.11
C ASN A 96 -5.04 2.23 6.79
N TRP A 97 -5.02 1.68 5.57
CA TRP A 97 -5.93 0.61 5.19
C TRP A 97 -5.64 -0.70 5.96
N ILE A 98 -4.36 -1.06 6.19
CA ILE A 98 -3.98 -2.25 6.99
C ILE A 98 -4.39 -2.06 8.44
N LYS A 99 -4.18 -0.87 9.01
CA LYS A 99 -4.62 -0.55 10.38
C LYS A 99 -6.13 -0.69 10.51
N TRP A 100 -6.88 -0.18 9.54
CA TRP A 100 -8.34 -0.29 9.51
C TRP A 100 -8.79 -1.76 9.37
N PHE A 101 -8.12 -2.52 8.51
CA PHE A 101 -8.35 -3.94 8.33
C PHE A 101 -8.14 -4.73 9.63
N ILE A 102 -7.05 -4.45 10.37
CA ILE A 102 -6.79 -5.08 11.68
C ILE A 102 -7.89 -4.74 12.69
N ARG A 103 -8.33 -3.48 12.77
CA ARG A 103 -9.43 -3.07 13.68
C ARG A 103 -10.73 -3.81 13.36
N MET A 104 -11.08 -3.93 12.07
CA MET A 104 -12.25 -4.68 11.64
C MET A 104 -12.12 -6.18 11.94
N GLY A 105 -10.93 -6.74 11.78
CA GLY A 105 -10.65 -8.14 12.14
C GLY A 105 -10.86 -8.41 13.63
N VAL A 106 -10.38 -7.52 14.50
CA VAL A 106 -10.64 -7.60 15.96
C VAL A 106 -12.14 -7.52 16.25
N MET A 107 -12.86 -6.61 15.59
CA MET A 107 -14.31 -6.48 15.77
C MET A 107 -15.07 -7.75 15.37
N VAL A 108 -14.74 -8.36 14.22
CA VAL A 108 -15.37 -9.61 13.76
C VAL A 108 -15.09 -10.76 14.72
N ILE A 109 -13.84 -10.91 15.18
CA ILE A 109 -13.48 -11.93 16.18
C ILE A 109 -14.23 -11.69 17.51
N GLY A 110 -14.36 -10.43 17.93
CA GLY A 110 -15.12 -10.05 19.13
C GLY A 110 -16.60 -10.40 19.01
N PHE A 111 -17.24 -10.06 17.89
CA PHE A 111 -18.63 -10.45 17.65
C PHE A 111 -18.82 -11.95 17.57
N TRP A 112 -17.84 -12.68 17.04
CA TRP A 112 -17.91 -14.14 17.02
C TRP A 112 -17.81 -14.74 18.42
N ALA A 113 -16.89 -14.25 19.25
CA ALA A 113 -16.78 -14.67 20.64
C ALA A 113 -18.07 -14.38 21.44
N ILE A 114 -18.67 -13.20 21.23
CA ILE A 114 -19.96 -12.84 21.83
C ILE A 114 -21.07 -13.78 21.33
N ALA A 115 -21.13 -14.10 20.04
CA ALA A 115 -22.14 -14.98 19.47
C ALA A 115 -22.07 -16.40 20.05
N VAL A 116 -20.86 -16.96 20.17
CA VAL A 116 -20.62 -18.26 20.82
C VAL A 116 -21.04 -18.20 22.29
N GLY A 117 -20.68 -17.14 23.02
CA GLY A 117 -21.04 -16.96 24.43
C GLY A 117 -22.55 -16.84 24.67
N VAL A 118 -23.26 -16.05 23.86
CA VAL A 118 -24.72 -15.90 23.94
C VAL A 118 -25.42 -17.22 23.66
N LYS A 119 -24.99 -17.95 22.62
CA LYS A 119 -25.53 -19.28 22.31
C LYS A 119 -25.32 -20.27 23.46
N MET A 120 -24.14 -20.26 24.09
CA MET A 120 -23.83 -21.15 25.21
C MET A 120 -24.65 -20.84 26.47
N LEU A 121 -24.89 -19.56 26.77
CA LEU A 121 -25.60 -19.12 27.98
C LEU A 121 -27.12 -19.12 27.84
N THR A 122 -27.65 -18.76 26.67
CA THR A 122 -29.08 -18.53 26.45
C THR A 122 -29.72 -19.50 25.46
N GLY A 123 -28.92 -20.30 24.75
CA GLY A 123 -29.39 -21.13 23.63
C GLY A 123 -29.82 -20.33 22.40
N ASN A 124 -29.77 -18.99 22.43
CA ASN A 124 -30.24 -18.14 21.35
C ASN A 124 -29.15 -17.92 20.29
N ASN A 125 -29.53 -18.06 19.02
CA ASN A 125 -28.66 -17.85 17.86
C ASN A 125 -28.75 -16.41 17.29
N ASP A 126 -29.55 -15.52 17.86
CA ASP A 126 -29.76 -14.16 17.33
C ASP A 126 -28.45 -13.36 17.23
N ALA A 127 -27.49 -13.59 18.13
CA ALA A 127 -26.19 -12.95 18.09
C ALA A 127 -25.39 -13.28 16.81
N TYR A 128 -25.64 -14.43 16.16
CA TYR A 128 -25.02 -14.79 14.87
C TYR A 128 -25.49 -13.91 13.72
N LYS A 129 -26.69 -13.30 13.80
CA LYS A 129 -27.16 -12.36 12.77
C LYS A 129 -26.24 -11.15 12.68
N PHE A 130 -25.78 -10.63 13.81
CA PHE A 130 -24.81 -9.52 13.86
C PHE A 130 -23.42 -9.93 13.37
N LEU A 131 -22.98 -11.14 13.68
CA LEU A 131 -21.73 -11.69 13.15
C LEU A 131 -21.76 -11.79 11.62
N ASN A 132 -22.85 -12.30 11.04
CA ASN A 132 -23.01 -12.43 9.60
C ASN A 132 -23.00 -11.07 8.89
N LEU A 133 -23.67 -10.07 9.49
CA LEU A 133 -23.66 -8.71 8.96
C LEU A 133 -22.26 -8.10 8.98
N SER A 134 -21.56 -8.20 10.11
CA SER A 134 -20.21 -7.64 10.27
C SER A 134 -19.18 -8.29 9.34
N SER A 135 -19.21 -9.62 9.20
CA SER A 135 -18.33 -10.36 8.29
C SER A 135 -18.60 -10.01 6.83
N SER A 136 -19.87 -9.85 6.44
CA SER A 136 -20.25 -9.41 5.08
C SER A 136 -19.70 -8.02 4.76
N ILE A 137 -19.84 -7.05 5.67
CA ILE A 137 -19.30 -5.70 5.50
C ILE A 137 -17.79 -5.75 5.26
N VAL A 138 -17.06 -6.56 6.04
CA VAL A 138 -15.60 -6.71 5.89
C VAL A 138 -15.24 -7.35 4.55
N LEU A 139 -15.99 -8.34 4.09
CA LEU A 139 -15.76 -8.98 2.79
C LEU A 139 -15.93 -7.99 1.63
N TYR A 140 -17.01 -7.20 1.62
CA TYR A 140 -17.22 -6.16 0.59
C TYR A 140 -16.13 -5.09 0.63
N TRP A 141 -15.78 -4.63 1.83
CA TRP A 141 -14.70 -3.66 2.01
C TRP A 141 -13.36 -4.20 1.49
N MET A 142 -13.03 -5.46 1.79
CA MET A 142 -11.83 -6.11 1.26
C MET A 142 -11.86 -6.24 -0.26
N GLY A 143 -13.00 -6.60 -0.85
CA GLY A 143 -13.15 -6.69 -2.30
C GLY A 143 -12.86 -5.34 -2.97
N TYR A 144 -13.44 -4.26 -2.44
CA TYR A 144 -13.18 -2.90 -2.92
C TYR A 144 -11.71 -2.49 -2.79
N GLN A 145 -11.10 -2.69 -1.61
CA GLN A 145 -9.70 -2.35 -1.38
C GLN A 145 -8.76 -3.17 -2.28
N GLY A 146 -9.01 -4.48 -2.42
CA GLY A 146 -8.24 -5.37 -3.28
C GLY A 146 -8.28 -4.94 -4.74
N PHE A 147 -9.47 -4.60 -5.26
CA PHE A 147 -9.63 -4.14 -6.63
C PHE A 147 -8.97 -2.78 -6.87
N TYR A 148 -9.14 -1.83 -5.95
CA TYR A 148 -8.49 -0.52 -6.04
C TYR A 148 -6.96 -0.64 -6.07
N LYS A 149 -6.37 -1.44 -5.17
CA LYS A 149 -4.92 -1.66 -5.12
C LYS A 149 -4.40 -2.41 -6.34
N TYR A 150 -5.16 -3.38 -6.84
CA TYR A 150 -4.81 -4.09 -8.06
C TYR A 150 -4.75 -3.14 -9.26
N ASN A 151 -5.74 -2.27 -9.44
CA ASN A 151 -5.75 -1.29 -10.53
C ASN A 151 -4.57 -0.32 -10.44
N VAL A 152 -4.31 0.24 -9.25
CA VAL A 152 -3.15 1.13 -9.03
C VAL A 152 -1.85 0.39 -9.36
N LEU A 153 -1.66 -0.85 -8.91
CA LEU A 153 -0.45 -1.63 -9.18
C LEU A 153 -0.26 -1.91 -10.69
N ARG A 154 -1.33 -2.32 -11.38
CA ARG A 154 -1.31 -2.59 -12.82
C ARG A 154 -0.96 -1.32 -13.61
N ASP A 155 -1.63 -0.22 -13.30
CA ASP A 155 -1.39 1.09 -13.92
C ASP A 155 0.07 1.52 -13.75
N ARG A 156 0.63 1.32 -12.54
CA ARG A 156 2.04 1.62 -12.23
C ARG A 156 3.01 0.82 -13.09
N ILE A 157 2.78 -0.48 -13.29
CA ILE A 157 3.67 -1.35 -14.09
C ILE A 157 3.76 -0.81 -15.53
N VAL A 158 2.63 -0.42 -16.12
CA VAL A 158 2.62 0.09 -17.49
C VAL A 158 3.20 1.50 -17.58
N LEU A 159 2.91 2.38 -16.62
CA LEU A 159 3.54 3.71 -16.53
C LEU A 159 5.07 3.60 -16.44
N ARG A 160 5.60 2.68 -15.62
CA ARG A 160 7.03 2.43 -15.49
C ARG A 160 7.68 2.02 -16.82
N SER A 161 7.02 1.15 -17.58
CA SER A 161 7.52 0.77 -18.91
C SER A 161 7.59 1.99 -19.85
N SER A 162 6.63 2.90 -19.77
CA SER A 162 6.59 4.12 -20.58
C SER A 162 7.73 5.09 -20.23
N ILE A 163 8.03 5.24 -18.93
CA ILE A 163 9.18 6.03 -18.41
C ILE A 163 10.51 5.44 -18.89
N GLN A 164 10.64 4.12 -18.90
CA GLN A 164 11.87 3.44 -19.32
C GLN A 164 12.12 3.57 -20.83
N THR A 165 11.06 3.64 -21.64
CA THR A 165 11.13 3.86 -23.09
C THR A 165 11.23 5.33 -23.51
N ASP A 166 11.48 6.24 -22.57
CA ASP A 166 11.65 7.69 -22.76
C ASP A 166 10.47 8.43 -23.45
N LYS A 167 9.34 7.75 -23.70
CA LYS A 167 8.18 8.31 -24.42
C LYS A 167 7.58 9.55 -23.78
N VAL A 168 7.74 9.69 -22.47
CA VAL A 168 7.15 10.77 -21.67
C VAL A 168 8.18 11.17 -20.62
N LEU A 169 9.11 12.09 -20.93
CA LEU A 169 10.11 12.59 -19.98
C LEU A 169 10.26 14.10 -20.05
N ILE A 170 10.62 14.74 -18.95
CA ILE A 170 11.02 16.17 -18.92
C ILE A 170 12.27 16.36 -19.80
N GLY A 171 12.16 17.25 -20.80
CA GLY A 171 13.31 17.66 -21.60
C GLY A 171 14.13 18.73 -20.87
N SER A 172 15.40 18.90 -21.26
CA SER A 172 16.34 19.82 -20.60
C SER A 172 15.95 21.31 -20.65
N GLN A 173 14.95 21.71 -21.44
CA GLN A 173 14.80 23.10 -21.87
C GLN A 173 13.93 24.03 -20.98
N ASN A 174 13.18 23.57 -19.97
CA ASN A 174 12.12 24.41 -19.38
C ASN A 174 12.19 24.66 -17.85
N LEU A 175 13.35 25.03 -17.32
CA LEU A 175 13.42 25.65 -15.98
C LEU A 175 14.45 26.78 -16.03
N GLU A 176 13.99 27.98 -16.37
CA GLU A 176 14.73 29.23 -16.20
C GLU A 176 14.45 29.77 -14.79
N GLY A 177 15.47 29.81 -13.95
CA GLY A 177 15.43 30.48 -12.64
C GLY A 177 15.51 31.99 -12.80
N ARG A 178 14.94 32.74 -11.86
CA ARG A 178 15.01 34.21 -11.85
C ARG A 178 16.32 34.64 -11.21
N PHE A 179 17.19 35.29 -11.98
CA PHE A 179 18.47 35.78 -11.48
C PHE A 179 18.30 36.89 -10.43
N HIS A 180 18.83 36.66 -9.24
CA HIS A 180 19.11 37.71 -8.25
C HIS A 180 20.63 37.83 -8.09
N ALA A 181 21.21 38.91 -8.63
CA ALA A 181 22.61 39.26 -8.49
C ALA A 181 22.84 40.04 -7.19
N GLU A 182 23.84 39.62 -6.38
CA GLU A 182 24.64 40.40 -5.40
C GLU A 182 25.28 39.55 -4.25
N ASP A 183 25.47 38.22 -4.41
CA ASP A 183 26.22 37.39 -3.44
C ASP A 183 27.45 36.75 -4.13
N ASP A 184 28.64 36.75 -3.49
CA ASP A 184 29.90 36.11 -3.98
C ASP A 184 29.71 34.61 -4.32
N PHE A 185 28.64 34.02 -3.79
CA PHE A 185 28.24 32.66 -4.11
C PHE A 185 27.69 32.50 -5.55
N PHE A 186 27.26 33.58 -6.21
CA PHE A 186 26.89 33.60 -7.62
C PHE A 186 28.12 33.81 -8.49
N ASN A 187 28.65 32.73 -9.06
CA ASN A 187 29.80 32.76 -9.96
C ASN A 187 29.71 31.65 -11.01
N ASP A 188 30.47 31.79 -12.08
CA ASP A 188 30.42 30.86 -13.23
C ASP A 188 30.70 29.41 -12.82
N LYS A 189 31.57 29.18 -11.84
CA LYS A 189 31.89 27.83 -11.36
C LYS A 189 30.69 27.20 -10.67
N HIS A 190 30.05 27.92 -9.76
CA HIS A 190 28.88 27.42 -9.04
C HIS A 190 27.67 27.25 -9.97
N GLN A 191 27.49 28.13 -10.96
CA GLN A 191 26.51 27.92 -12.03
C GLN A 191 26.78 26.61 -12.77
N GLN A 192 28.02 26.37 -13.20
CA GLN A 192 28.40 25.11 -13.86
C GLN A 192 28.19 23.89 -12.98
N ASP A 193 28.50 23.98 -11.68
CA ASP A 193 28.31 22.88 -10.74
C ASP A 193 26.80 22.60 -10.55
N PHE A 194 25.96 23.63 -10.46
CA PHE A 194 24.50 23.48 -10.42
C PHE A 194 23.96 22.84 -11.70
N ASP A 195 24.41 23.30 -12.87
CA ASP A 195 23.98 22.77 -14.17
C ASP A 195 24.38 21.30 -14.34
N LYS A 196 25.58 20.91 -13.89
CA LYS A 196 26.00 19.49 -13.85
C LYS A 196 25.11 18.65 -12.95
N VAL A 197 24.83 19.11 -11.73
CA VAL A 197 23.95 18.43 -10.78
C VAL A 197 22.55 18.27 -11.37
N ARG A 198 21.98 19.35 -11.89
CA ARG A 198 20.67 19.37 -12.52
C ARG A 198 20.61 18.42 -13.72
N ALA A 199 21.60 18.48 -14.61
CA ALA A 199 21.67 17.62 -15.78
C ALA A 199 21.73 16.14 -15.37
N HIS A 200 22.54 15.79 -14.38
CA HIS A 200 22.61 14.43 -13.86
C HIS A 200 21.28 13.95 -13.28
N ILE A 201 20.61 14.76 -12.45
CA ILE A 201 19.30 14.41 -11.87
C ILE A 201 18.28 14.13 -12.98
N ILE A 202 18.26 14.94 -14.04
CA ILE A 202 17.30 14.80 -15.15
C ILE A 202 17.65 13.59 -16.02
N GLN A 203 18.91 13.47 -16.45
CA GLN A 203 19.38 12.41 -17.35
C GLN A 203 19.33 11.02 -16.71
N ALA A 204 19.79 10.91 -15.46
CA ALA A 204 19.70 9.66 -14.69
C ALA A 204 18.33 9.46 -14.04
N LYS A 205 17.39 10.40 -14.24
CA LYS A 205 16.02 10.37 -13.70
C LYS A 205 15.95 10.16 -12.19
N LEU A 206 16.93 10.69 -11.45
CA LEU A 206 17.02 10.51 -10.00
C LEU A 206 15.78 11.04 -9.28
N TYR A 207 15.12 12.05 -9.84
CA TYR A 207 13.88 12.61 -9.30
C TYR A 207 12.72 11.59 -9.23
N LEU A 208 12.77 10.49 -9.99
CA LEU A 208 11.79 9.41 -9.92
C LEU A 208 12.04 8.45 -8.74
N ASP A 209 13.23 8.51 -8.13
CA ASP A 209 13.51 7.75 -6.92
C ASP A 209 12.86 8.46 -5.72
N PRO A 210 11.89 7.83 -5.04
CA PRO A 210 11.26 8.39 -3.83
C PRO A 210 12.22 8.50 -2.64
N LEU A 211 13.32 7.74 -2.65
CA LEU A 211 14.33 7.69 -1.59
C LEU A 211 15.48 8.66 -1.86
N LEU A 212 15.46 9.38 -2.99
CA LEU A 212 16.45 10.40 -3.29
C LEU A 212 16.50 11.43 -2.14
N SER A 213 17.65 11.50 -1.48
CA SER A 213 17.93 12.45 -0.42
C SER A 213 19.13 13.32 -0.77
N MET A 214 19.27 14.45 -0.07
CA MET A 214 20.41 15.35 -0.24
C MET A 214 21.73 14.62 0.06
N GLU A 215 21.74 13.73 1.05
CA GLU A 215 22.91 12.97 1.45
C GLU A 215 23.39 12.04 0.33
N VAL A 216 22.46 11.32 -0.31
CA VAL A 216 22.76 10.43 -1.44
C VAL A 216 23.33 11.24 -2.60
N LEU A 217 22.65 12.32 -2.99
CA LEU A 217 23.09 13.16 -4.09
C LEU A 217 24.44 13.85 -3.82
N ALA A 218 24.67 14.31 -2.59
CA ALA A 218 25.95 14.91 -2.21
C ALA A 218 27.11 13.90 -2.30
N ALA A 219 26.86 12.65 -1.90
CA ALA A 219 27.84 11.57 -2.01
C ALA A 219 28.19 11.26 -3.47
N ASP A 220 27.19 11.21 -4.36
CA ASP A 220 27.39 10.93 -5.80
C ASP A 220 28.30 11.96 -6.48
N PHE A 221 28.27 13.22 -6.02
CA PHE A 221 29.10 14.31 -6.54
C PHE A 221 30.38 14.56 -5.74
N GLY A 222 30.63 13.82 -4.65
CA GLY A 222 31.74 14.10 -3.74
C GLY A 222 31.67 15.48 -3.08
N MET A 223 30.47 16.03 -2.93
CA MET A 223 30.22 17.35 -2.34
C MET A 223 29.76 17.21 -0.89
N SER A 224 29.92 18.28 -0.09
CA SER A 224 29.30 18.31 1.23
C SER A 224 27.81 18.59 1.12
N LYS A 225 27.00 17.99 2.00
CA LYS A 225 25.54 18.24 2.09
C LYS A 225 25.21 19.73 2.17
N SER A 226 25.98 20.48 2.95
CA SER A 226 25.78 21.92 3.14
C SER A 226 26.07 22.70 1.86
N TYR A 227 27.17 22.37 1.17
CA TYR A 227 27.50 22.99 -0.11
C TYR A 227 26.43 22.75 -1.16
N LEU A 228 26.02 21.49 -1.34
CA LEU A 228 25.02 21.14 -2.33
C LEU A 228 23.64 21.75 -2.00
N SER A 229 23.27 21.82 -0.73
CA SER A 229 22.05 22.51 -0.32
C SER A 229 22.12 24.00 -0.64
N LYS A 230 23.25 24.66 -0.38
CA LYS A 230 23.43 26.08 -0.70
C LYS A 230 23.37 26.30 -2.21
N LEU A 231 24.04 25.43 -2.98
CA LEU A 231 24.03 25.44 -4.44
C LEU A 231 22.61 25.36 -5.01
N ILE A 232 21.82 24.37 -4.58
CA ILE A 232 20.45 24.20 -5.09
C ILE A 232 19.56 25.37 -4.68
N ASN A 233 19.64 25.82 -3.42
CA ASN A 233 18.83 26.93 -2.95
C ASN A 233 19.13 28.23 -3.71
N SER A 234 20.40 28.50 -3.99
CA SER A 234 20.82 29.73 -4.67
C SER A 234 20.46 29.75 -6.15
N TYR A 235 20.60 28.63 -6.86
CA TYR A 235 20.44 28.60 -8.32
C TYR A 235 19.08 28.11 -8.82
N SER A 236 18.25 27.55 -7.93
CA SER A 236 16.89 27.13 -8.28
C SER A 236 15.78 27.96 -7.62
N ASP A 237 16.11 28.86 -6.70
CA ASP A 237 15.16 29.55 -5.80
C ASP A 237 14.31 28.61 -4.93
N TYR A 238 14.63 27.31 -4.91
CA TYR A 238 13.90 26.28 -4.18
C TYR A 238 14.82 25.54 -3.22
N ASN A 239 14.28 25.12 -2.08
CA ASN A 239 14.93 24.08 -1.30
C ASN A 239 14.98 22.77 -2.10
N PHE A 240 15.90 21.86 -1.75
CA PHE A 240 16.04 20.58 -2.44
C PHE A 240 14.77 19.77 -2.61
N SER A 241 13.93 19.69 -1.56
CA SER A 241 12.67 18.95 -1.64
C SER A 241 11.75 19.56 -2.68
N ASP A 242 11.63 20.88 -2.68
CA ASP A 242 10.84 21.62 -3.66
C ASP A 242 11.43 21.53 -5.07
N PHE A 243 12.75 21.60 -5.21
CA PHE A 243 13.42 21.43 -6.50
C PHE A 243 13.10 20.06 -7.12
N ILE A 244 13.27 18.97 -6.35
CA ILE A 244 12.93 17.62 -6.81
C ILE A 244 11.44 17.49 -7.07
N ASN A 245 10.57 17.97 -6.16
CA ASN A 245 9.13 17.88 -6.34
C ASN A 245 8.64 18.68 -7.55
N GLY A 246 9.27 19.81 -7.88
CA GLY A 246 9.00 20.56 -9.10
C GLY A 246 9.25 19.72 -10.35
N LEU A 247 10.39 19.02 -10.41
CA LEU A 247 10.67 18.05 -11.47
C LEU A 247 9.60 16.94 -11.52
N ARG A 248 9.28 16.32 -10.38
CA ARG A 248 8.24 15.28 -10.32
C ARG A 248 6.87 15.78 -10.81
N VAL A 249 6.50 17.04 -10.51
CA VAL A 249 5.26 17.67 -11.00
C VAL A 249 5.31 17.89 -12.51
N GLU A 250 6.41 18.40 -13.06
CA GLU A 250 6.55 18.56 -14.51
C GLU A 250 6.45 17.23 -15.25
N GLN A 251 7.01 16.15 -14.68
CA GLN A 251 6.82 14.80 -15.20
C GLN A 251 5.35 14.36 -15.14
N ALA A 252 4.69 14.61 -14.00
CA ALA A 252 3.28 14.26 -13.82
C ALA A 252 2.37 15.01 -14.80
N LYS A 253 2.63 16.29 -15.09
CA LYS A 253 1.89 17.08 -16.07
C LYS A 253 1.89 16.40 -17.44
N LYS A 254 3.05 15.89 -17.89
CA LYS A 254 3.16 15.18 -19.18
C LYS A 254 2.30 13.92 -19.25
N PHE A 255 2.23 13.15 -18.16
CA PHE A 255 1.32 12.00 -18.09
C PHE A 255 -0.14 12.42 -18.01
N LEU A 256 -0.46 13.47 -17.25
CA LEU A 256 -1.84 13.92 -17.05
C LEU A 256 -2.45 14.57 -18.29
N SER A 257 -1.65 15.17 -19.17
CA SER A 257 -2.09 15.83 -20.40
C SER A 257 -1.98 14.94 -21.65
N ASN A 258 -1.53 13.69 -21.50
CA ASN A 258 -1.38 12.77 -22.62
C ASN A 258 -2.59 11.79 -22.65
N SER A 259 -3.27 11.76 -23.79
CA SER A 259 -4.47 10.94 -24.04
C SER A 259 -4.24 9.45 -23.81
N ASP A 260 -3.02 8.96 -24.08
CA ASP A 260 -2.66 7.55 -23.90
C ASP A 260 -2.73 7.12 -22.44
N PHE A 261 -2.68 8.08 -21.51
CA PHE A 261 -2.68 7.86 -20.07
C PHE A 261 -3.99 8.29 -19.37
N LYS A 262 -5.04 8.62 -20.13
CA LYS A 262 -6.31 9.13 -19.60
C LYS A 262 -6.99 8.17 -18.61
N ASP A 263 -6.91 6.86 -18.90
CA ASP A 263 -7.57 5.81 -18.11
C ASP A 263 -6.77 5.39 -16.86
N TYR A 264 -5.55 5.91 -16.69
CA TYR A 264 -4.69 5.56 -15.58
C TYR A 264 -5.06 6.35 -14.34
N THR A 265 -5.01 5.71 -13.19
CA THR A 265 -5.27 6.39 -11.92
C THR A 265 -4.27 7.52 -11.68
N ILE A 266 -4.77 8.71 -11.31
CA ILE A 266 -3.95 9.89 -10.97
C ILE A 266 -2.91 9.57 -9.89
N VAL A 267 -3.28 8.69 -8.95
CA VAL A 267 -2.38 8.22 -7.90
C VAL A 267 -1.22 7.43 -8.48
N ALA A 268 -1.46 6.49 -9.41
CA ALA A 268 -0.39 5.72 -10.05
C ALA A 268 0.60 6.63 -10.78
N ILE A 269 0.11 7.66 -11.49
CA ILE A 269 0.98 8.67 -12.13
C ILE A 269 1.86 9.36 -11.09
N GLY A 270 1.28 9.89 -10.01
CA GLY A 270 2.07 10.54 -8.96
C GLY A 270 3.14 9.62 -8.37
N LEU A 271 2.79 8.37 -8.07
CA LEU A 271 3.74 7.40 -7.50
C LEU A 271 4.86 7.04 -8.48
N GLU A 272 4.57 6.85 -9.77
CA GLU A 272 5.63 6.60 -10.77
C GLU A 272 6.44 7.85 -11.11
N CYS A 273 5.92 9.06 -10.82
CA CYS A 273 6.72 10.28 -10.83
C CYS A 273 7.61 10.43 -9.58
N GLY A 274 7.71 9.42 -8.71
CA GLY A 274 8.64 9.42 -7.56
C GLY A 274 8.06 9.99 -6.25
N PHE A 275 6.76 10.27 -6.18
CA PHE A 275 6.14 10.67 -4.91
C PHE A 275 5.94 9.45 -3.98
N ASN A 276 6.22 9.64 -2.70
CA ASN A 276 6.00 8.63 -1.66
C ASN A 276 4.50 8.42 -1.36
N SER A 277 3.64 9.41 -1.62
CA SER A 277 2.22 9.28 -1.28
C SER A 277 1.30 10.15 -2.14
N LYS A 278 0.02 9.78 -2.16
CA LYS A 278 -1.03 10.61 -2.77
C LYS A 278 -1.08 12.02 -2.18
N SER A 279 -0.97 12.16 -0.86
CA SER A 279 -1.07 13.45 -0.19
C SER A 279 0.10 14.38 -0.55
N THR A 280 1.33 13.86 -0.54
CA THR A 280 2.53 14.61 -0.94
C THR A 280 2.47 15.03 -2.40
N PHE A 281 2.04 14.11 -3.29
CA PHE A 281 1.81 14.42 -4.69
C PHE A 281 0.79 15.55 -4.89
N TYR A 282 -0.40 15.44 -4.30
CA TYR A 282 -1.46 16.45 -4.48
C TYR A 282 -1.05 17.81 -3.91
N ALA A 283 -0.36 17.84 -2.77
CA ALA A 283 0.13 19.07 -2.16
C ALA A 283 1.20 19.75 -3.03
N ALA A 284 2.20 18.99 -3.50
CA ALA A 284 3.23 19.51 -4.39
C ALA A 284 2.64 19.99 -5.72
N PHE A 285 1.78 19.19 -6.36
CA PHE A 285 1.16 19.56 -7.63
C PHE A 285 0.37 20.86 -7.50
N LYS A 286 -0.44 21.01 -6.44
CA LYS A 286 -1.17 22.25 -6.16
C LYS A 286 -0.24 23.42 -5.87
N LYS A 287 0.87 23.20 -5.16
CA LYS A 287 1.88 24.23 -4.89
C LYS A 287 2.50 24.77 -6.19
N PHE A 288 2.90 23.88 -7.10
CA PHE A 288 3.61 24.27 -8.32
C PHE A 288 2.70 24.68 -9.48
N THR A 289 1.45 24.21 -9.53
CA THR A 289 0.52 24.49 -10.65
C THR A 289 -0.67 25.35 -10.26
N SER A 290 -0.85 25.67 -8.98
CA SER A 290 -2.05 26.29 -8.40
C SER A 290 -3.34 25.47 -8.55
N GLU A 291 -3.28 24.24 -9.07
CA GLU A 291 -4.44 23.40 -9.36
C GLU A 291 -4.26 21.98 -8.82
N THR A 292 -5.36 21.24 -8.66
CA THR A 292 -5.24 19.81 -8.29
C THR A 292 -4.91 18.97 -9.51
N PRO A 293 -4.21 17.81 -9.36
CA PRO A 293 -3.96 16.91 -10.48
C PRO A 293 -5.22 16.51 -11.26
N SER A 294 -6.35 16.32 -10.54
CA SER A 294 -7.64 15.99 -11.15
C SER A 294 -8.21 17.14 -11.98
N ALA A 295 -8.11 18.37 -11.47
CA ALA A 295 -8.54 19.55 -12.21
C ALA A 295 -7.66 19.79 -13.44
N PHE A 296 -6.35 19.61 -13.31
CA PHE A 296 -5.41 19.72 -14.41
C PHE A 296 -5.72 18.72 -15.52
N ARG A 297 -5.94 17.43 -15.17
CA ARG A 297 -6.35 16.41 -16.15
C ARG A 297 -7.66 16.77 -16.84
N GLY A 298 -8.63 17.34 -16.13
CA GLY A 298 -9.92 17.69 -16.73
C GLY A 298 -9.86 18.73 -17.86
N LYS A 299 -8.72 19.42 -18.03
CA LYS A 299 -8.52 20.44 -19.06
C LYS A 299 -7.94 19.90 -20.37
N TYR A 300 -7.39 18.68 -20.37
CA TYR A 300 -6.70 18.06 -21.51
C TYR A 300 -7.33 16.69 -21.83
#